data_AF-A0A833GTC8-F1
#
_entry.id   AF-A0A833GTC8-F1
#
_cell.length_a   1.000
_cell.length_b   1.000
_cell.length_c   1.000
_cell.angle_alpha   90.00
_cell.angle_beta   90.00
_cell.angle_gamma   90.00
#
_symmetry.space_group_name_H-M   'P 1'
#
loop_
_entity.id
_entity.type
_entity.pdbx_description
1 polymer ?
#
loop_
_entity_poly.entity_id
_entity_poly.type
_entity_poly.pdbx_seq_one_letter_code
_entity_poly.pdbx_strand_id
1 'polypeptide(L)'
;MDITLLPRAIAALPSGEQLRWGSVLFAILLLTLFLLLRERQYFKSRGKAGSWCSLRAFSFLILLPLTVAAVLVPAGMTSGMEALAVFYGTLLTAAPLLWFGGHLLIGRLLRPAIGSSESLVLAISGLLIAGVPAIGIGWIHDPIIQASRGHWEPGIDPAGRRPFPLHAEATRLFEIPGIGKVFSQSLLAPPGLHIERIEHQQGENFYDTRGVDHPLFCREGENIHLMWTAREEAPRLRVHWSGEPGKHVHAQWDPGTMTQPVGEAFIVDFREDGLDLPVPIARSRASLVFRTADGGLYRNMLDRLQPGETHENDCLPKQYRRQDWQKEGPIQMLKLIFYLHDGRPPLQAEIRRPGMDTAEALQ
;
A
#
# COMPACT_ATOMS: atom_id res chain seq x y z
N MET A 1 -1.36 12.24 -12.18
CA MET A 1 -1.55 11.01 -12.97
C MET A 1 -1.69 11.40 -14.41
N ASP A 2 -0.79 10.96 -15.29
CA ASP A 2 -0.91 11.25 -16.71
C ASP A 2 -1.99 10.33 -17.29
N ILE A 3 -3.15 10.90 -17.65
CA ILE A 3 -4.32 10.16 -18.15
C ILE A 3 -3.99 9.39 -19.43
N THR A 4 -2.92 9.79 -20.14
CA THR A 4 -2.45 9.13 -21.35
C THR A 4 -1.79 7.76 -21.10
N LEU A 5 -1.40 7.44 -19.86
CA LEU A 5 -0.82 6.14 -19.49
C LEU A 5 -1.87 5.07 -19.19
N LEU A 6 -3.10 5.46 -18.88
CA LEU A 6 -4.17 4.54 -18.48
C LEU A 6 -4.51 3.48 -19.55
N PRO A 7 -4.65 3.83 -20.85
CA PRO A 7 -4.95 2.83 -21.89
C PRO A 7 -3.82 1.81 -22.08
N ARG A 8 -2.57 2.27 -21.92
CA ARG A 8 -1.38 1.40 -22.02
C ARG A 8 -1.28 0.47 -20.82
N ALA A 9 -1.57 0.96 -19.62
CA ALA A 9 -1.59 0.14 -18.41
C ALA A 9 -2.69 -0.92 -18.45
N ILE A 10 -3.89 -0.60 -18.96
CA ILE A 10 -4.99 -1.56 -19.13
C ILE A 10 -4.63 -2.61 -20.18
N ALA A 11 -4.04 -2.20 -21.31
CA ALA A 11 -3.59 -3.13 -22.36
C ALA A 11 -2.47 -4.07 -21.92
N ALA A 12 -1.72 -3.70 -20.87
CA ALA A 12 -0.65 -4.50 -20.31
C ALA A 12 -1.14 -5.57 -19.32
N LEU A 13 -2.37 -5.48 -18.79
CA LEU A 13 -2.91 -6.47 -17.86
C LEU A 13 -3.02 -7.87 -18.52
N PRO A 14 -2.88 -8.97 -17.77
CA PRO A 14 -3.22 -10.31 -18.25
C PRO A 14 -4.65 -10.37 -18.79
N SER A 15 -4.90 -11.18 -19.83
CA SER A 15 -6.23 -11.25 -20.49
C SER A 15 -7.38 -11.59 -19.53
N GLY A 16 -7.13 -12.42 -18.51
CA GLY A 16 -8.10 -12.71 -17.45
C GLY A 16 -8.45 -11.50 -16.59
N GLU A 17 -7.45 -10.68 -16.23
CA GLU A 17 -7.65 -9.43 -15.48
C GLU A 17 -8.31 -8.36 -16.36
N GLN A 18 -7.93 -8.25 -17.64
CA GLN A 18 -8.61 -7.38 -18.61
C GLN A 18 -10.10 -7.70 -18.72
N LEU A 19 -10.45 -8.99 -18.83
CA LEU A 19 -11.84 -9.44 -18.86
C LEU A 19 -12.57 -9.14 -17.55
N ARG A 20 -11.93 -9.39 -16.41
CA ARG A 20 -12.51 -9.11 -15.09
C ARG A 20 -12.78 -7.62 -14.91
N TRP A 21 -11.79 -6.76 -15.08
CA TRP A 21 -11.96 -5.31 -14.94
C TRP A 21 -12.85 -4.71 -16.02
N GLY A 22 -12.77 -5.22 -17.25
CA GLY A 22 -13.68 -4.88 -18.34
C GLY A 22 -15.13 -5.21 -18.00
N SER A 23 -15.40 -6.37 -17.40
CA SER A 23 -16.74 -6.77 -16.95
C SER A 23 -17.27 -5.89 -15.81
N VAL A 24 -16.41 -5.51 -14.86
CA VAL A 24 -16.77 -4.58 -13.76
C VAL A 24 -17.13 -3.21 -14.32
N LEU A 25 -16.28 -2.64 -15.19
CA LEU A 25 -16.56 -1.37 -15.84
C LEU A 25 -17.87 -1.42 -16.64
N PHE A 26 -18.06 -2.48 -17.41
CA PHE A 26 -19.28 -2.69 -18.19
C PHE A 26 -20.52 -2.78 -17.28
N ALA A 27 -20.45 -3.52 -16.18
CA ALA A 27 -21.53 -3.60 -15.19
C ALA A 27 -21.86 -2.24 -14.57
N ILE A 28 -20.84 -1.43 -14.23
CA ILE A 28 -21.01 -0.07 -13.71
C ILE A 28 -21.70 0.84 -14.74
N LEU A 29 -21.27 0.77 -16.01
CA LEU A 29 -21.88 1.55 -17.10
C LEU A 29 -23.33 1.14 -17.33
N LEU A 30 -23.64 -0.16 -17.33
CA LEU A 30 -25.01 -0.66 -17.45
C LEU A 30 -25.90 -0.21 -16.29
N LEU A 31 -25.41 -0.29 -15.05
CA LEU A 31 -26.13 0.16 -13.87
C LEU A 31 -26.41 1.67 -13.94
N THR A 32 -25.41 2.47 -14.31
CA THR A 32 -25.53 3.92 -14.46
C THR A 32 -26.54 4.28 -15.55
N LEU A 33 -26.45 3.63 -16.72
CA LEU A 33 -27.39 3.82 -17.81
C LEU A 33 -28.82 3.45 -17.39
N PHE A 34 -29.01 2.32 -16.71
CA PHE A 34 -30.30 1.89 -16.21
C PHE A 34 -30.92 2.91 -15.25
N LEU A 35 -30.14 3.43 -14.29
CA LEU A 35 -30.60 4.46 -13.36
C LEU A 35 -31.01 5.75 -14.10
N LEU A 36 -30.19 6.23 -15.04
CA LEU A 36 -30.50 7.41 -15.83
C LEU A 36 -31.76 7.23 -16.69
N LEU A 37 -31.95 6.05 -17.28
CA LEU A 37 -33.15 5.73 -18.06
C LEU A 37 -34.40 5.69 -17.19
N ARG A 38 -34.31 5.10 -16.00
CA ARG A 38 -35.42 5.05 -15.03
C ARG A 38 -35.83 6.44 -14.56
N GLU A 39 -34.87 7.28 -14.22
CA GLU A 39 -35.14 8.68 -13.87
C GLU A 39 -35.77 9.44 -15.03
N ARG A 40 -35.19 9.31 -16.22
CA ARG A 40 -35.73 9.98 -17.41
C ARG A 40 -37.16 9.57 -17.67
N GLN A 41 -37.50 8.28 -17.55
CA GLN A 41 -38.86 7.79 -17.70
C GLN A 41 -39.80 8.39 -16.64
N TYR A 42 -39.38 8.42 -15.38
CA TYR A 42 -40.14 9.03 -14.28
C TYR A 42 -40.45 10.51 -14.56
N PHE A 43 -39.44 11.32 -14.91
CA PHE A 43 -39.66 12.75 -15.19
C PHE A 43 -40.37 13.00 -16.51
N LYS A 44 -40.20 12.13 -17.53
CA LYS A 44 -40.94 12.20 -18.79
C LYS A 44 -42.44 11.98 -18.56
N SER A 45 -42.82 11.00 -17.73
CA SER A 45 -44.23 10.75 -17.40
C SER A 45 -44.93 11.93 -16.73
N ARG A 46 -44.15 12.85 -16.15
CA ARG A 46 -44.63 14.08 -15.48
C ARG A 46 -44.47 15.35 -16.32
N GLY A 47 -44.07 15.23 -17.59
CA GLY A 47 -43.81 16.38 -18.47
C GLY A 47 -42.58 17.21 -18.10
N LYS A 48 -41.66 16.68 -17.27
CA LYS A 48 -40.47 17.38 -16.75
C LYS A 48 -39.14 16.87 -17.32
N ALA A 49 -39.17 16.17 -18.46
CA ALA A 49 -37.96 15.57 -19.05
C ALA A 49 -36.87 16.60 -19.38
N GLY A 50 -37.25 17.79 -19.86
CA GLY A 50 -36.33 18.89 -20.14
C GLY A 50 -35.63 19.38 -18.88
N SER A 51 -36.40 19.72 -17.84
CA SER A 51 -35.86 20.14 -16.53
C SER A 51 -34.96 19.09 -15.90
N TRP A 52 -35.33 17.80 -15.98
CA TRP A 52 -34.46 16.71 -15.51
C TRP A 52 -33.11 16.71 -16.22
N CYS A 53 -33.11 16.83 -17.55
CA CYS A 53 -31.87 16.85 -18.34
C CYS A 53 -31.00 18.06 -18.01
N SER A 54 -31.61 19.25 -17.89
CA SER A 54 -30.92 20.49 -17.52
C SER A 54 -30.32 20.41 -16.11
N LEU A 55 -31.09 19.90 -15.13
CA LEU A 55 -30.58 19.74 -13.77
C LEU A 55 -29.43 18.72 -13.76
N ARG A 56 -29.54 17.59 -14.45
CA ARG A 56 -28.45 16.60 -14.54
C ARG A 56 -27.17 17.15 -15.15
N ALA A 57 -27.29 17.88 -16.26
CA ALA A 57 -26.14 18.54 -16.88
C ALA A 57 -25.50 19.54 -15.90
N PHE A 58 -26.30 20.38 -15.26
CA PHE A 58 -25.81 21.35 -14.27
C PHE A 58 -25.15 20.67 -13.06
N SER A 59 -25.75 19.58 -12.56
CA SER A 59 -25.23 18.83 -11.42
C SER A 59 -23.83 18.27 -11.68
N PHE A 60 -23.61 17.65 -12.84
CA PHE A 60 -22.32 17.04 -13.15
C PHE A 60 -21.29 18.02 -13.71
N LEU A 61 -21.70 19.03 -14.48
CA LEU A 61 -20.76 19.97 -15.10
C LEU A 61 -20.37 21.12 -14.17
N ILE A 62 -21.24 21.51 -13.23
CA ILE A 62 -21.03 22.69 -12.39
C ILE A 62 -21.03 22.33 -10.90
N LEU A 63 -22.12 21.74 -10.38
CA LEU A 63 -22.23 21.52 -8.93
C LEU A 63 -21.20 20.52 -8.41
N LEU A 64 -20.93 19.43 -9.15
CA LEU A 64 -19.99 18.40 -8.71
C LEU A 64 -18.56 18.97 -8.64
N PRO A 65 -17.98 19.59 -9.69
CA PRO A 65 -16.67 20.23 -9.60
C PRO A 65 -16.60 21.30 -8.52
N LEU A 66 -17.63 22.14 -8.40
CA LEU A 66 -17.69 23.20 -7.39
C LEU A 66 -17.67 22.63 -5.96
N THR A 67 -18.46 21.58 -5.72
CA THR A 67 -18.52 20.89 -4.42
C THR A 67 -17.18 20.25 -4.08
N VAL A 68 -16.55 19.57 -5.06
CA VAL A 68 -15.22 18.96 -4.89
C VAL A 68 -14.16 20.03 -4.61
N ALA A 69 -14.15 21.12 -5.38
CA ALA A 69 -13.21 22.22 -5.19
C ALA A 69 -13.35 22.89 -3.81
N ALA A 70 -14.59 23.10 -3.35
CA ALA A 70 -14.86 23.68 -2.04
C ALA A 70 -14.33 22.85 -0.86
N VAL A 71 -14.11 21.54 -1.06
CA VAL A 71 -13.51 20.66 -0.05
C VAL A 71 -11.99 20.56 -0.24
N LEU A 72 -11.55 20.26 -1.47
CA LEU A 72 -10.15 19.93 -1.73
C LEU A 72 -9.23 21.15 -1.76
N VAL A 73 -9.68 22.30 -2.28
CA VAL A 73 -8.83 23.49 -2.38
C VAL A 73 -8.44 24.02 -0.99
N PRO A 74 -9.39 24.23 -0.04
CA PRO A 74 -9.01 24.69 1.29
C PRO A 74 -8.09 23.71 2.01
N ALA A 75 -8.38 22.40 1.94
CA ALA A 75 -7.55 21.38 2.55
C ALA A 75 -6.15 21.34 1.94
N GLY A 76 -6.02 21.47 0.62
CA GLY A 76 -4.74 21.50 -0.09
C GLY A 76 -3.91 22.77 0.15
N MET A 77 -4.51 23.84 0.67
CA MET A 77 -3.82 25.07 1.09
C MET A 77 -3.29 25.00 2.53
N THR A 78 -3.60 23.92 3.26
CA THR A 78 -3.19 23.70 4.66
C THR A 78 -2.30 22.47 4.77
N SER A 79 -1.38 22.46 5.74
CA SER A 79 -0.41 21.36 5.91
C SER A 79 -0.61 20.63 7.24
N GLY A 80 -0.11 19.39 7.32
CA GLY A 80 -0.15 18.59 8.55
C GLY A 80 -1.57 18.17 8.97
N MET A 81 -1.78 18.00 10.27
CA MET A 81 -3.06 17.57 10.83
C MET A 81 -4.20 18.57 10.63
N GLU A 82 -3.88 19.86 10.48
CA GLU A 82 -4.88 20.90 10.22
C GLU A 82 -5.56 20.71 8.87
N ALA A 83 -4.85 20.17 7.87
CA ALA A 83 -5.43 19.86 6.57
C ALA A 83 -6.57 18.86 6.66
N LEU A 84 -6.44 17.87 7.55
CA LEU A 84 -7.48 16.88 7.79
C LEU A 84 -8.70 17.50 8.48
N ALA A 85 -8.47 18.39 9.46
CA ALA A 85 -9.55 19.11 10.13
C ALA A 85 -10.32 20.03 9.16
N VAL A 86 -9.62 20.76 8.29
CA VAL A 86 -10.22 21.61 7.25
C VAL A 86 -10.98 20.75 6.23
N PHE A 87 -10.41 19.62 5.82
CA PHE A 87 -11.05 18.67 4.92
C PHE A 87 -12.38 18.18 5.51
N TYR A 88 -12.39 17.65 6.73
CA TYR A 88 -13.64 17.18 7.36
C TYR A 88 -14.62 18.31 7.64
N GLY A 89 -14.14 19.48 8.07
CA GLY A 89 -14.98 20.65 8.31
C GLY A 89 -15.72 21.06 7.04
N THR A 90 -15.02 21.22 5.92
CA THR A 90 -15.62 21.59 4.64
C THR A 90 -16.48 20.47 4.05
N LEU A 91 -16.08 19.21 4.20
CA LEU A 91 -16.84 18.04 3.75
C LEU A 91 -18.18 17.89 4.48
N LEU A 92 -18.23 18.17 5.79
CA LEU A 92 -19.45 18.00 6.58
C LEU A 92 -20.38 19.23 6.55
N THR A 93 -19.88 20.39 6.10
CA THR A 93 -20.64 21.65 6.11
C THR A 93 -20.85 22.19 4.69
N ALA A 94 -19.79 22.63 4.02
CA ALA A 94 -19.84 23.28 2.72
C ALA A 94 -20.35 22.32 1.63
N ALA A 95 -19.88 21.08 1.61
CA ALA A 95 -20.26 20.14 0.56
C ALA A 95 -21.77 19.81 0.55
N PRO A 96 -22.43 19.47 1.68
CA PRO A 96 -23.87 19.27 1.71
C PRO A 96 -24.66 20.51 1.30
N LEU A 97 -24.23 21.70 1.75
CA LEU A 97 -24.89 22.97 1.41
C LEU A 97 -24.82 23.24 -0.10
N LEU A 98 -23.64 23.10 -0.70
CA LEU A 98 -23.45 23.31 -2.13
C LEU A 98 -24.20 22.27 -2.96
N TRP A 99 -24.06 20.99 -2.61
CA TRP A 99 -24.65 19.90 -3.36
C TRP A 99 -26.17 19.89 -3.26
N PHE A 100 -26.72 19.71 -2.06
CA PHE A 100 -28.18 19.60 -1.87
C PHE A 100 -28.88 20.95 -2.04
N GLY A 101 -28.29 22.03 -1.51
CA GLY A 101 -28.82 23.39 -1.70
C GLY A 101 -28.82 23.80 -3.16
N GLY A 102 -27.76 23.47 -3.91
CA GLY A 102 -27.70 23.70 -5.36
C GLY A 102 -28.81 22.96 -6.12
N HIS A 103 -29.05 21.68 -5.82
CA HIS A 103 -30.12 20.91 -6.45
C HIS A 103 -31.52 21.45 -6.12
N LEU A 104 -31.75 21.94 -4.91
CA LEU A 104 -33.01 22.56 -4.50
C LEU A 104 -33.22 23.92 -5.19
N LEU A 105 -32.19 24.77 -5.21
CA LEU A 105 -32.25 26.10 -5.80
C LEU A 105 -32.48 26.01 -7.31
N ILE A 106 -31.63 25.28 -8.03
CA ILE A 106 -31.73 25.15 -9.49
C ILE A 106 -32.99 24.39 -9.88
N GLY A 107 -33.36 23.34 -9.14
CA GLY A 107 -34.60 22.60 -9.37
C GLY A 107 -35.84 23.50 -9.37
N ARG A 108 -35.91 24.47 -8.44
CA ARG A 108 -36.99 25.47 -8.38
C ARG A 108 -36.97 26.49 -9.50
N LEU A 109 -35.78 26.82 -10.04
CA LEU A 109 -35.62 27.81 -11.11
C LEU A 109 -35.94 27.26 -12.51
N LEU A 110 -35.99 25.93 -12.68
CA LEU A 110 -36.32 25.29 -13.94
C LEU A 110 -37.81 25.41 -14.29
N ARG A 111 -38.12 25.33 -15.58
CA ARG A 111 -39.50 25.35 -16.09
C ARG A 111 -39.75 24.13 -16.98
N PRO A 112 -40.63 23.20 -16.59
CA PRO A 112 -41.37 23.13 -15.32
C PRO A 112 -40.48 22.89 -14.09
N ALA A 113 -40.89 23.42 -12.93
CA ALA A 113 -40.10 23.33 -11.70
C ALA A 113 -40.03 21.90 -11.16
N ILE A 114 -38.85 21.54 -10.65
CA ILE A 114 -38.60 20.28 -9.93
C ILE A 114 -38.90 20.52 -8.45
N GLY A 115 -39.77 19.69 -7.87
CA GLY A 115 -40.17 19.82 -6.46
C GLY A 115 -39.03 19.48 -5.50
N SER A 116 -39.15 19.89 -4.24
CA SER A 116 -38.07 19.67 -3.24
C SER A 116 -37.75 18.19 -3.01
N SER A 117 -38.74 17.31 -3.00
CA SER A 117 -38.51 15.85 -2.92
C SER A 117 -37.85 15.30 -4.18
N GLU A 118 -38.26 15.78 -5.35
CA GLU A 118 -37.67 15.40 -6.64
C GLU A 118 -36.20 15.84 -6.75
N SER A 119 -35.88 17.06 -6.28
CA SER A 119 -34.51 17.57 -6.20
C SER A 119 -33.65 16.75 -5.23
N LEU A 120 -34.19 16.38 -4.08
CA LEU A 120 -33.47 15.54 -3.11
C LEU A 120 -33.14 14.17 -3.70
N VAL A 121 -34.11 13.53 -4.36
CA VAL A 121 -33.89 12.25 -5.05
C VAL A 121 -32.80 12.38 -6.10
N LEU A 122 -32.82 13.43 -6.92
CA LEU A 122 -31.80 13.68 -7.95
C LEU A 122 -30.40 13.97 -7.37
N ALA A 123 -30.34 14.65 -6.23
CA ALA A 123 -29.09 14.90 -5.52
C ALA A 123 -28.49 13.60 -4.98
N ILE A 124 -29.30 12.74 -4.35
CA ILE A 124 -28.86 11.45 -3.81
C ILE A 124 -28.41 10.52 -4.94
N SER A 125 -29.25 10.34 -5.96
CA SER A 125 -28.87 9.48 -7.08
C SER A 125 -27.73 10.06 -7.90
N GLY A 126 -27.56 11.38 -7.94
CA GLY A 126 -26.37 12.03 -8.50
C GLY A 126 -25.08 11.65 -7.77
N LEU A 127 -25.10 11.59 -6.43
CA LEU A 127 -23.96 11.11 -5.65
C LEU A 127 -23.71 9.62 -5.88
N LEU A 128 -24.74 8.80 -6.00
CA LEU A 128 -24.56 7.38 -6.33
C LEU A 128 -23.92 7.20 -7.70
N ILE A 129 -24.39 7.94 -8.71
CA ILE A 129 -23.85 7.90 -10.07
C ILE A 129 -22.40 8.41 -10.13
N ALA A 130 -22.07 9.48 -9.41
CA ALA A 130 -20.69 9.99 -9.35
C ALA A 130 -19.77 9.13 -8.47
N GLY A 131 -20.32 8.58 -7.38
CA GLY A 131 -19.59 7.84 -6.36
C GLY A 131 -19.19 6.44 -6.83
N VAL A 132 -20.03 5.74 -7.59
CA VAL A 132 -19.71 4.38 -8.08
C VAL A 132 -18.42 4.36 -8.92
N PRO A 133 -18.22 5.23 -9.93
CA PRO A 133 -16.94 5.34 -10.63
C PRO A 133 -15.79 5.78 -9.73
N ALA A 134 -16.00 6.74 -8.82
CA ALA A 134 -14.95 7.22 -7.93
C ALA A 134 -14.44 6.13 -6.97
N ILE A 135 -15.37 5.36 -6.38
CA ILE A 135 -15.06 4.18 -5.57
C ILE A 135 -14.34 3.16 -6.45
N GLY A 136 -14.89 2.81 -7.60
CA GLY A 136 -14.28 1.86 -8.54
C GLY A 136 -12.84 2.22 -8.91
N ILE A 137 -12.55 3.50 -9.20
CA ILE A 137 -11.19 3.99 -9.45
C ILE A 137 -10.30 3.79 -8.22
N GLY A 138 -10.79 4.02 -7.00
CA GLY A 138 -10.06 3.77 -5.76
C GLY A 138 -9.64 2.29 -5.59
N TRP A 139 -10.49 1.34 -5.97
CA TRP A 139 -10.15 -0.10 -5.95
C TRP A 139 -9.19 -0.52 -7.07
N ILE A 140 -9.19 0.23 -8.17
CA ILE A 140 -8.38 -0.05 -9.37
C ILE A 140 -7.00 0.62 -9.29
N HIS A 141 -6.86 1.66 -8.46
CA HIS A 141 -5.67 2.51 -8.39
C HIS A 141 -4.40 1.72 -8.09
N ASP A 142 -4.42 0.84 -7.08
CA ASP A 142 -3.24 0.07 -6.69
C ASP A 142 -2.87 -0.98 -7.75
N PRO A 143 -3.79 -1.83 -8.26
CA PRO A 143 -3.47 -2.78 -9.33
C PRO A 143 -3.00 -2.12 -10.63
N ILE A 144 -3.56 -0.97 -11.03
CA ILE A 144 -3.14 -0.28 -12.28
C ILE A 144 -1.79 0.39 -12.10
N ILE A 145 -1.54 1.05 -10.96
CA ILE A 145 -0.22 1.62 -10.69
C ILE A 145 0.83 0.50 -10.61
N GLN A 146 0.51 -0.61 -9.96
CA GLN A 146 1.37 -1.79 -9.88
C GLN A 146 1.60 -2.44 -11.26
N ALA A 147 0.56 -2.60 -12.08
CA ALA A 147 0.68 -3.14 -13.45
C ALA A 147 1.46 -2.20 -14.39
N SER A 148 1.30 -0.88 -14.22
CA SER A 148 2.04 0.12 -15.00
C SER A 148 3.54 0.15 -14.65
N ARG A 149 3.91 -0.28 -13.44
CA ARG A 149 5.31 -0.45 -13.00
C ARG A 149 5.88 -1.84 -13.31
N GLY A 150 5.03 -2.84 -13.51
CA GLY A 150 5.42 -4.25 -13.68
C GLY A 150 5.56 -4.76 -15.12
N HIS A 151 5.32 -3.96 -16.16
CA HIS A 151 5.41 -4.45 -17.55
C HIS A 151 6.44 -3.74 -18.44
N TRP A 152 7.51 -4.49 -18.68
CA TRP A 152 8.33 -4.59 -19.89
C TRP A 152 8.97 -3.30 -20.43
N GLU A 153 10.21 -3.05 -19.99
CA GLU A 153 11.15 -2.25 -20.79
C GLU A 153 11.55 -3.07 -22.04
N PRO A 154 11.30 -2.55 -23.27
CA PRO A 154 11.82 -3.14 -24.48
C PRO A 154 13.36 -3.16 -24.45
N GLY A 155 13.97 -4.34 -24.67
CA GLY A 155 15.43 -4.51 -24.69
C GLY A 155 15.99 -5.44 -23.62
N ILE A 156 15.14 -6.00 -22.76
CA ILE A 156 15.54 -6.97 -21.74
C ILE A 156 15.69 -8.37 -22.37
N ASP A 157 16.91 -8.92 -22.30
CA ASP A 157 17.23 -10.33 -22.64
C ASP A 157 16.40 -11.25 -21.71
N PRO A 158 15.56 -12.17 -22.25
CA PRO A 158 14.67 -12.98 -21.43
C PRO A 158 15.43 -13.75 -20.33
N ALA A 159 14.92 -13.61 -19.10
CA ALA A 159 15.35 -14.30 -17.91
C ALA A 159 15.62 -15.79 -18.19
N GLY A 160 16.86 -16.24 -18.06
CA GLY A 160 17.16 -17.68 -18.18
C GLY A 160 18.60 -18.08 -18.46
N ARG A 161 19.52 -17.15 -18.74
CA ARG A 161 20.90 -17.52 -19.12
C ARG A 161 22.01 -16.95 -18.26
N ARG A 162 21.73 -16.09 -17.29
CA ARG A 162 22.78 -15.51 -16.44
C ARG A 162 22.68 -16.03 -15.00
N PRO A 163 23.82 -16.41 -14.38
CA PRO A 163 23.84 -16.81 -12.99
C PRO A 163 23.34 -15.66 -12.12
N PHE A 164 22.63 -15.99 -11.05
CA PHE A 164 22.20 -15.00 -10.08
C PHE A 164 23.45 -14.30 -9.50
N PRO A 165 23.53 -12.96 -9.54
CA PRO A 165 24.78 -12.24 -9.30
C PRO A 165 25.14 -12.12 -7.82
N LEU A 166 24.17 -12.23 -6.91
CA LEU A 166 24.43 -12.20 -5.47
C LEU A 166 24.82 -13.59 -4.97
N HIS A 167 25.74 -13.63 -4.01
CA HIS A 167 26.08 -14.85 -3.30
C HIS A 167 25.04 -15.13 -2.23
N ALA A 168 24.30 -16.23 -2.38
CA ALA A 168 23.34 -16.67 -1.39
C ALA A 168 24.05 -17.39 -0.23
N GLU A 169 23.97 -16.84 0.99
CA GLU A 169 24.40 -17.54 2.19
C GLU A 169 23.53 -18.79 2.44
N ALA A 170 23.99 -19.67 3.33
CA ALA A 170 23.18 -20.81 3.75
C ALA A 170 21.87 -20.32 4.39
N THR A 171 20.74 -20.89 3.97
CA THR A 171 19.45 -20.64 4.60
C THR A 171 19.49 -21.10 6.05
N ARG A 172 19.01 -20.26 6.95
CA ARG A 172 18.87 -20.55 8.38
C ARG A 172 17.39 -20.77 8.71
N LEU A 173 17.12 -21.67 9.65
CA LEU A 173 15.78 -21.94 10.14
C LEU A 173 15.72 -21.70 11.63
N PHE A 174 14.82 -20.83 12.04
CA PHE A 174 14.57 -20.49 13.41
C PHE A 174 13.22 -21.05 13.87
N GLU A 175 13.19 -21.55 15.10
CA GLU A 175 11.94 -21.82 15.80
C GLU A 175 11.62 -20.67 16.75
N ILE A 176 10.61 -19.87 16.41
CA ILE A 176 10.22 -18.68 17.18
C ILE A 176 8.88 -18.91 17.86
N PRO A 177 8.80 -18.85 19.21
CA PRO A 177 7.53 -18.98 19.93
C PRO A 177 6.49 -17.96 19.45
N GLY A 178 5.25 -18.41 19.22
CA GLY A 178 4.16 -17.57 18.70
C GLY A 178 4.09 -17.44 17.17
N ILE A 179 5.19 -17.74 16.45
CA ILE A 179 5.24 -17.71 14.98
C ILE A 179 5.40 -19.12 14.38
N GLY A 180 6.28 -19.94 14.97
CA GLY A 180 6.67 -21.25 14.46
C GLY A 180 7.98 -21.19 13.68
N LYS A 181 8.06 -21.92 12.56
CA LYS A 181 9.24 -22.03 11.71
C LYS A 181 9.43 -20.77 10.86
N VAL A 182 10.58 -20.13 11.00
CA VAL A 182 10.97 -18.92 10.25
C VAL A 182 12.27 -19.15 9.53
N PHE A 183 12.28 -18.91 8.23
CA PHE A 183 13.46 -19.00 7.39
C PHE A 183 14.10 -17.62 7.23
N SER A 184 15.42 -17.60 7.14
CA SER A 184 16.16 -16.40 6.78
C SER A 184 17.35 -16.74 5.88
N GLN A 185 17.67 -15.82 4.97
CA GLN A 185 18.83 -15.95 4.10
C GLN A 185 19.35 -14.55 3.72
N SER A 186 20.66 -14.38 3.70
CA SER A 186 21.29 -13.18 3.12
C SER A 186 21.74 -13.48 1.70
N LEU A 187 21.49 -12.54 0.79
CA LEU A 187 22.05 -12.48 -0.55
C LEU A 187 23.06 -11.34 -0.54
N LEU A 188 24.33 -11.67 -0.71
CA LEU A 188 25.43 -10.70 -0.62
C LEU A 188 25.87 -10.25 -2.01
N ALA A 189 25.91 -8.94 -2.23
CA ALA A 189 26.39 -8.39 -3.49
C ALA A 189 27.92 -8.48 -3.59
N PRO A 190 28.47 -8.92 -4.73
CA PRO A 190 29.90 -8.83 -4.98
C PRO A 190 30.33 -7.35 -5.10
N PRO A 191 31.62 -7.04 -4.85
CA PRO A 191 32.12 -5.67 -4.96
C PRO A 191 31.86 -5.06 -6.34
N GLY A 192 31.33 -3.84 -6.38
CA GLY A 192 31.07 -3.09 -7.61
C GLY A 192 29.74 -3.41 -8.30
N LEU A 193 28.94 -4.36 -7.79
CA LEU A 193 27.55 -4.54 -8.23
C LEU A 193 26.68 -3.41 -7.67
N HIS A 194 25.85 -2.80 -8.52
CA HIS A 194 24.85 -1.82 -8.12
C HIS A 194 23.46 -2.29 -8.52
N ILE A 195 22.59 -2.52 -7.53
CA ILE A 195 21.21 -2.96 -7.74
C ILE A 195 20.34 -1.75 -8.06
N GLU A 196 19.77 -1.77 -9.26
CA GLU A 196 18.92 -0.69 -9.78
C GLU A 196 17.46 -0.86 -9.38
N ARG A 197 16.98 -2.11 -9.41
CA ARG A 197 15.59 -2.46 -9.12
C ARG A 197 15.49 -3.88 -8.56
N ILE A 198 14.55 -4.09 -7.66
CA ILE A 198 14.13 -5.41 -7.20
C ILE A 198 12.65 -5.53 -7.56
N GLU A 199 12.25 -6.70 -8.05
CA GLU A 199 10.84 -7.05 -8.22
C GLU A 199 10.55 -8.28 -7.37
N HIS A 200 9.41 -8.28 -6.70
CA HIS A 200 8.94 -9.42 -5.91
C HIS A 200 7.79 -10.12 -6.64
N GLN A 201 7.83 -11.45 -6.70
CA GLN A 201 6.76 -12.23 -7.30
C GLN A 201 5.59 -12.37 -6.32
N GLN A 202 4.38 -12.05 -6.76
CA GLN A 202 3.14 -12.38 -6.06
C GLN A 202 2.20 -13.11 -7.02
N GLY A 203 1.86 -14.37 -6.70
CA GLY A 203 1.19 -15.25 -7.66
C GLY A 203 2.06 -15.45 -8.92
N GLU A 204 1.52 -15.12 -10.09
CA GLU A 204 2.23 -15.30 -11.37
C GLU A 204 3.04 -14.07 -11.81
N ASN A 205 2.87 -12.92 -11.16
CA ASN A 205 3.42 -11.64 -11.64
C ASN A 205 4.56 -11.13 -10.77
N PHE A 206 5.48 -10.39 -11.37
CA PHE A 206 6.54 -9.66 -10.68
C PHE A 206 6.16 -8.19 -10.52
N TYR A 207 6.41 -7.65 -9.32
CA TYR A 207 6.01 -6.30 -8.94
C TYR A 207 7.22 -5.52 -8.45
N ASP A 208 7.40 -4.31 -8.99
CA ASP A 208 8.47 -3.39 -8.57
C ASP A 208 8.31 -2.99 -7.09
N THR A 209 9.42 -3.07 -6.37
CA THR A 209 9.54 -2.85 -4.93
C THR A 209 10.05 -1.45 -4.59
N ARG A 210 10.19 -0.56 -5.59
CA ARG A 210 10.75 0.77 -5.35
C ARG A 210 9.82 1.67 -4.53
N GLY A 211 10.33 2.15 -3.40
CA GLY A 211 9.65 3.13 -2.54
C GLY A 211 8.45 2.57 -1.79
N VAL A 212 8.43 1.25 -1.56
CA VAL A 212 7.38 0.55 -0.82
C VAL A 212 8.06 -0.28 0.28
N ASP A 213 7.40 -0.43 1.43
CA ASP A 213 7.92 -1.26 2.51
C ASP A 213 7.69 -2.74 2.22
N HIS A 214 8.70 -3.56 2.46
CA HIS A 214 8.65 -4.99 2.16
C HIS A 214 8.88 -5.83 3.40
N PRO A 215 7.92 -6.70 3.79
CA PRO A 215 8.11 -7.54 4.95
C PRO A 215 9.03 -8.73 4.63
N LEU A 216 8.97 -9.27 3.41
CA LEU A 216 9.67 -10.52 3.07
C LEU A 216 11.18 -10.34 2.87
N PHE A 217 11.63 -9.13 2.59
CA PHE A 217 13.04 -8.80 2.44
C PHE A 217 13.32 -7.35 2.85
N CYS A 218 14.57 -7.05 3.16
CA CYS A 218 15.08 -5.70 3.34
C CYS A 218 16.44 -5.56 2.67
N ARG A 219 16.89 -4.33 2.48
CA ARG A 219 18.18 -3.96 1.91
C ARG A 219 19.12 -3.40 2.97
N GLU A 220 20.37 -3.82 2.88
CA GLU A 220 21.52 -3.21 3.56
C GLU A 220 22.53 -2.81 2.48
N GLY A 221 22.31 -1.64 1.89
CA GLY A 221 22.98 -1.18 0.68
C GLY A 221 22.65 -2.06 -0.52
N GLU A 222 23.66 -2.79 -1.01
CA GLU A 222 23.53 -3.73 -2.14
C GLU A 222 23.23 -5.16 -1.69
N ASN A 223 23.22 -5.43 -0.39
CA ASN A 223 22.84 -6.73 0.15
C ASN A 223 21.32 -6.81 0.32
N ILE A 224 20.77 -8.00 0.13
CA ILE A 224 19.35 -8.29 0.33
C ILE A 224 19.24 -9.34 1.43
N HIS A 225 18.43 -9.08 2.45
CA HIS A 225 18.19 -10.00 3.54
C HIS A 225 16.73 -10.43 3.55
N LEU A 226 16.50 -11.73 3.57
CA LEU A 226 15.19 -12.35 3.44
C LEU A 226 14.75 -12.93 4.78
N MET A 227 13.46 -12.80 5.08
CA MET A 227 12.84 -13.42 6.26
C MET A 227 11.36 -13.72 6.01
N TRP A 228 10.98 -14.99 6.14
CA TRP A 228 9.60 -15.45 5.93
C TRP A 228 9.28 -16.67 6.79
N THR A 229 8.01 -16.85 7.14
CA THR A 229 7.54 -18.03 7.88
C THR A 229 7.23 -19.18 6.95
N ALA A 230 7.18 -20.41 7.48
CA ALA A 230 6.64 -21.57 6.76
C ALA A 230 5.14 -21.44 6.38
N ARG A 231 4.46 -20.38 6.83
CA ARG A 231 3.05 -20.06 6.53
C ARG A 231 2.89 -18.93 5.52
N GLU A 232 3.98 -18.34 5.06
CA GLU A 232 4.01 -17.39 3.95
C GLU A 232 4.49 -18.11 2.68
N GLU A 233 4.13 -17.57 1.51
CA GLU A 233 4.78 -17.97 0.27
C GLU A 233 6.26 -17.57 0.34
N ALA A 234 7.15 -18.47 -0.08
CA ALA A 234 8.57 -18.19 -0.05
C ALA A 234 8.88 -17.07 -1.06
N PRO A 235 9.66 -16.04 -0.67
CA PRO A 235 9.89 -14.88 -1.52
C PRO A 235 10.58 -15.30 -2.80
N ARG A 236 10.10 -14.82 -3.95
CA ARG A 236 10.81 -14.97 -5.22
C ARG A 236 11.13 -13.59 -5.76
N LEU A 237 12.40 -13.36 -6.06
CA LEU A 237 12.89 -12.04 -6.41
C LEU A 237 13.43 -12.03 -7.82
N ARG A 238 13.24 -10.91 -8.52
CA ARG A 238 13.98 -10.57 -9.73
C ARG A 238 14.81 -9.33 -9.43
N VAL A 239 16.12 -9.45 -9.56
CA VAL A 239 17.05 -8.35 -9.27
C VAL A 239 17.57 -7.81 -10.59
N HIS A 240 17.57 -6.49 -10.74
CA HIS A 240 18.07 -5.76 -11.90
C HIS A 240 19.34 -4.99 -11.51
N TRP A 241 20.35 -5.03 -12.37
CA TRP A 241 21.60 -4.29 -12.18
C TRP A 241 22.17 -3.83 -13.52
N SER A 242 23.07 -2.85 -13.45
CA SER A 242 23.84 -2.40 -14.61
C SER A 242 24.89 -3.44 -14.99
N GLY A 243 24.85 -3.91 -16.23
CA GLY A 243 25.90 -4.74 -16.83
C GLY A 243 26.94 -3.88 -17.56
N GLU A 244 27.27 -4.26 -18.80
CA GLU A 244 28.03 -3.40 -19.70
C GLU A 244 27.29 -2.06 -19.94
N PRO A 245 27.98 -0.96 -20.29
CA PRO A 245 27.35 0.33 -20.55
C PRO A 245 26.16 0.21 -21.51
N GLY A 246 24.97 0.55 -21.03
CA GLY A 246 23.71 0.49 -21.79
C GLY A 246 22.98 -0.86 -21.79
N LYS A 247 23.45 -1.87 -21.03
CA LYS A 247 22.75 -3.16 -20.85
C LYS A 247 22.23 -3.29 -19.42
N HIS A 248 20.91 -3.18 -19.26
CA HIS A 248 20.22 -3.59 -18.04
C HIS A 248 20.05 -5.10 -18.05
N VAL A 249 20.52 -5.77 -17.00
CA VAL A 249 20.46 -7.22 -16.85
C VAL A 249 19.70 -7.58 -15.60
N HIS A 250 19.05 -8.75 -15.62
CA HIS A 250 18.35 -9.25 -14.46
C HIS A 250 18.50 -10.77 -14.31
N ALA A 251 18.27 -11.25 -13.10
CA ALA A 251 18.23 -12.67 -12.75
C ALA A 251 17.18 -12.90 -11.67
N GLN A 252 16.64 -14.11 -11.66
CA GLN A 252 15.64 -14.53 -10.69
C GLN A 252 16.30 -15.35 -9.59
N TRP A 253 15.88 -15.10 -8.36
CA TRP A 253 16.20 -15.92 -7.19
C TRP A 253 14.93 -16.61 -6.70
N ASP A 254 15.03 -17.93 -6.55
CA ASP A 254 13.95 -18.79 -6.06
C ASP A 254 14.45 -19.67 -4.90
N PRO A 255 13.84 -19.59 -3.72
CA PRO A 255 14.16 -20.45 -2.57
C PRO A 255 13.80 -21.93 -2.79
N GLY A 256 13.05 -22.30 -3.83
CA GLY A 256 12.58 -23.67 -4.08
C GLY A 256 13.67 -24.74 -4.23
N THR A 257 14.95 -24.35 -4.30
CA THR A 257 16.11 -25.25 -4.42
C THR A 257 16.91 -25.41 -3.12
N MET A 258 16.44 -24.87 -1.99
CA MET A 258 17.19 -24.89 -0.73
C MET A 258 17.28 -26.29 -0.11
N THR A 259 18.47 -26.63 0.38
CA THR A 259 18.70 -27.76 1.30
C THR A 259 17.95 -27.51 2.61
N GLN A 260 17.31 -28.52 3.19
CA GLN A 260 16.60 -28.36 4.47
C GLN A 260 17.57 -27.97 5.59
N PRO A 261 17.43 -26.76 6.17
CA PRO A 261 18.27 -26.31 7.28
C PRO A 261 17.86 -26.96 8.60
N VAL A 262 18.80 -27.05 9.55
CA VAL A 262 18.53 -27.47 10.93
C VAL A 262 17.94 -26.30 11.70
N GLY A 263 16.91 -26.57 12.51
CA GLY A 263 16.26 -25.57 13.36
C GLY A 263 17.16 -25.11 14.50
N GLU A 264 17.27 -23.79 14.68
CA GLU A 264 17.99 -23.14 15.78
C GLU A 264 17.08 -22.16 16.54
N ALA A 265 17.48 -21.79 17.77
CA ALA A 265 16.74 -20.82 18.57
C ALA A 265 17.00 -19.39 18.06
N PHE A 266 15.95 -18.56 18.02
CA PHE A 266 16.09 -17.13 17.72
C PHE A 266 16.44 -16.36 18.99
N ILE A 267 17.73 -16.15 19.22
CA ILE A 267 18.25 -15.47 20.42
C ILE A 267 18.62 -14.03 20.06
N VAL A 268 18.17 -13.08 20.89
CA VAL A 268 18.46 -11.64 20.74
C VAL A 268 19.09 -11.14 22.03
N ASP A 269 20.24 -10.49 21.91
CA ASP A 269 20.89 -9.83 23.05
C ASP A 269 20.50 -8.35 23.10
N PHE A 270 20.16 -7.88 24.31
CA PHE A 270 19.67 -6.51 24.53
C PHE A 270 20.76 -5.62 25.10
N ARG A 271 21.33 -4.74 24.28
CA ARG A 271 22.28 -3.71 24.70
C ARG A 271 21.57 -2.47 25.22
N GLU A 272 22.30 -1.56 25.86
CA GLU A 272 21.74 -0.27 26.28
C GLU A 272 21.35 0.59 25.08
N ASP A 273 22.16 0.58 24.02
CA ASP A 273 21.99 1.42 22.84
C ASP A 273 21.31 0.71 21.66
N GLY A 274 20.95 -0.58 21.81
CA GLY A 274 20.56 -1.39 20.67
C GLY A 274 20.26 -2.86 20.94
N LEU A 275 20.27 -3.64 19.86
CA LEU A 275 20.05 -5.08 19.85
C LEU A 275 21.19 -5.77 19.09
N ASP A 276 21.51 -6.98 19.51
CA ASP A 276 22.26 -7.93 18.69
C ASP A 276 21.31 -9.01 18.20
N LEU A 277 21.03 -8.95 16.90
CA LEU A 277 20.11 -9.84 16.18
C LEU A 277 20.89 -10.98 15.53
N PRO A 278 20.34 -12.21 15.50
CA PRO A 278 21.02 -13.35 14.89
C PRO A 278 21.11 -13.23 13.36
N VAL A 279 20.17 -12.49 12.76
CA VAL A 279 20.08 -12.16 11.34
C VAL A 279 19.47 -10.76 11.16
N PRO A 280 19.72 -10.07 10.04
CA PRO A 280 19.01 -8.85 9.72
C PRO A 280 17.51 -9.08 9.57
N ILE A 281 16.71 -8.10 9.97
CA ILE A 281 15.24 -8.19 9.97
C ILE A 281 14.69 -7.00 9.20
N ALA A 282 13.72 -7.22 8.31
CA ALA A 282 13.00 -6.12 7.69
C ALA A 282 12.30 -5.28 8.76
N ARG A 283 12.51 -3.97 8.75
CA ARG A 283 11.97 -3.08 9.79
C ARG A 283 10.46 -3.14 9.89
N SER A 284 9.78 -3.31 8.76
CA SER A 284 8.32 -3.52 8.66
C SER A 284 7.80 -4.74 9.43
N ARG A 285 8.67 -5.70 9.79
CA ARG A 285 8.35 -6.85 10.65
C ARG A 285 8.62 -6.63 12.13
N ALA A 286 9.21 -5.50 12.51
CA ALA A 286 9.71 -5.28 13.86
C ALA A 286 9.04 -4.08 14.55
N SER A 287 8.79 -4.24 15.85
CA SER A 287 8.44 -3.15 16.74
C SER A 287 9.28 -3.25 18.00
N LEU A 288 9.69 -2.10 18.52
CA LEU A 288 10.47 -2.02 19.75
C LEU A 288 9.61 -1.42 20.85
N VAL A 289 9.69 -2.00 22.04
CA VAL A 289 9.20 -1.38 23.26
C VAL A 289 10.41 -0.94 24.07
N PHE A 290 10.43 0.31 24.51
CA PHE A 290 11.50 0.84 25.33
C PHE A 290 10.94 1.68 26.47
N ARG A 291 11.75 1.84 27.52
CA ARG A 291 11.38 2.65 28.68
C ARG A 291 11.63 4.12 28.38
N THR A 292 10.72 5.00 28.73
CA THR A 292 10.86 6.46 28.60
C THR A 292 11.46 7.06 29.88
N ALA A 293 11.90 8.32 29.82
CA ALA A 293 12.54 9.01 30.95
C ALA A 293 11.61 9.18 32.17
N ASP A 294 10.30 9.21 31.95
CA ASP A 294 9.24 9.23 32.96
C ASP A 294 8.92 7.83 33.56
N GLY A 295 9.63 6.79 33.12
CA GLY A 295 9.44 5.41 33.58
C GLY A 295 8.36 4.64 32.83
N GLY A 296 7.63 5.28 31.90
CA GLY A 296 6.63 4.63 31.05
C GLY A 296 7.24 3.66 30.03
N LEU A 297 6.39 2.83 29.42
CA LEU A 297 6.75 2.04 28.25
C LEU A 297 6.20 2.70 26.99
N TYR A 298 7.07 2.87 26.00
CA TYR A 298 6.69 3.38 24.69
C TYR A 298 6.93 2.32 23.63
N ARG A 299 5.91 2.06 22.81
CA ARG A 299 6.01 1.20 21.62
C ARG A 299 6.30 2.06 20.40
N ASN A 300 7.39 1.74 19.72
CA ASN A 300 7.71 2.27 18.40
C ASN A 300 7.54 1.18 17.34
N MET A 301 6.70 1.45 16.34
CA MET A 301 6.60 0.60 15.15
C MET A 301 7.69 1.05 14.17
N LEU A 302 8.51 0.12 13.70
CA LEU A 302 9.64 0.45 12.82
C LEU A 302 9.26 0.43 11.35
N ASP A 303 7.96 0.31 11.05
CA ASP A 303 7.39 0.37 9.70
C ASP A 303 7.61 1.72 9.01
N ARG A 304 7.93 2.79 9.76
CA ARG A 304 8.31 4.09 9.20
C ARG A 304 9.83 4.28 9.22
N LEU A 305 10.36 4.76 8.09
CA LEU A 305 11.75 5.22 7.99
C LEU A 305 12.00 6.38 8.97
N GLN A 306 13.11 6.30 9.70
CA GLN A 306 13.61 7.35 10.60
C GLN A 306 14.50 8.34 9.83
N PRO A 307 14.77 9.54 10.40
CA PRO A 307 15.65 10.52 9.76
C PRO A 307 17.04 9.94 9.42
N GLY A 308 17.37 9.90 8.12
CA GLY A 308 18.62 9.34 7.60
C GLY A 308 18.51 7.90 7.08
N GLU A 309 17.35 7.25 7.25
CA GLU A 309 17.06 5.95 6.66
C GLU A 309 16.42 6.11 5.27
N THR A 310 16.70 5.16 4.38
CA THR A 310 16.13 5.09 3.03
C THR A 310 15.59 3.68 2.78
N HIS A 311 14.75 3.50 1.77
CA HIS A 311 14.32 2.17 1.31
C HIS A 311 15.48 1.31 0.75
N GLU A 312 16.69 1.87 0.64
CA GLU A 312 17.91 1.14 0.27
C GLU A 312 18.68 0.64 1.51
N ASN A 313 18.26 1.05 2.71
CA ASN A 313 18.82 0.69 4.01
C ASN A 313 17.70 0.48 5.04
N ASP A 314 16.73 -0.37 4.71
CA ASP A 314 15.50 -0.60 5.48
C ASP A 314 15.56 -1.89 6.33
N CYS A 315 16.77 -2.41 6.57
CA CYS A 315 17.02 -3.49 7.53
C CYS A 315 17.23 -2.97 8.95
N LEU A 316 16.85 -3.80 9.94
CA LEU A 316 17.52 -3.83 11.24
C LEU A 316 18.75 -4.73 11.10
N PRO A 317 19.98 -4.18 11.06
CA PRO A 317 21.20 -4.97 10.93
C PRO A 317 21.47 -5.80 12.19
N LYS A 318 22.39 -6.78 12.08
CA LYS A 318 22.75 -7.67 13.20
C LYS A 318 23.17 -6.92 14.47
N GLN A 319 23.82 -5.77 14.35
CA GLN A 319 24.23 -4.93 15.49
C GLN A 319 23.45 -3.63 15.53
N TYR A 320 22.12 -3.73 15.45
CA TYR A 320 21.25 -2.57 15.40
C TYR A 320 21.47 -1.62 16.57
N ARG A 321 21.70 -0.34 16.24
CA ARG A 321 21.82 0.76 17.20
C ARG A 321 20.70 1.76 16.96
N ARG A 322 20.02 2.19 18.02
CA ARG A 322 19.00 3.23 17.93
C ARG A 322 19.63 4.61 17.79
N GLN A 323 19.01 5.47 16.98
CA GLN A 323 19.51 6.83 16.74
C GLN A 323 19.46 7.71 17.99
N ASP A 324 18.32 7.73 18.69
CA ASP A 324 18.07 8.59 19.87
C ASP A 324 18.23 7.85 21.21
N TRP A 325 19.06 6.79 21.26
CA TRP A 325 19.25 5.95 22.45
C TRP A 325 19.71 6.70 23.71
N GLN A 326 20.25 7.92 23.58
CA GLN A 326 20.65 8.76 24.71
C GLN A 326 19.48 9.53 25.33
N LYS A 327 18.43 9.81 24.56
CA LYS A 327 17.22 10.51 25.01
C LYS A 327 16.14 9.55 25.47
N GLU A 328 16.19 8.33 24.95
CA GLU A 328 15.22 7.27 25.17
C GLU A 328 15.86 6.21 26.07
N GLY A 329 15.09 5.58 26.95
CA GLY A 329 15.62 4.52 27.79
C GLY A 329 15.87 3.21 27.02
N PRO A 330 16.44 2.21 27.71
CA PRO A 330 16.88 0.98 27.07
C PRO A 330 15.71 0.19 26.47
N ILE A 331 16.01 -0.59 25.43
CA ILE A 331 15.04 -1.48 24.79
C ILE A 331 14.65 -2.57 25.77
N GLN A 332 13.35 -2.77 25.91
CA GLN A 332 12.71 -3.67 26.85
C GLN A 332 12.15 -4.90 26.13
N MET A 333 11.69 -4.75 24.89
CA MET A 333 11.13 -5.85 24.10
C MET A 333 11.34 -5.62 22.60
N LEU A 334 11.63 -6.70 21.88
CA LEU A 334 11.49 -6.78 20.42
C LEU A 334 10.24 -7.59 20.10
N LYS A 335 9.32 -7.00 19.33
CA LYS A 335 8.15 -7.68 18.79
C LYS A 335 8.34 -7.95 17.31
N LEU A 336 8.20 -9.21 16.91
CA LEU A 336 8.19 -9.62 15.51
C LEU A 336 6.76 -9.85 15.04
N ILE A 337 6.44 -9.41 13.82
CA ILE A 337 5.10 -9.46 13.24
C ILE A 337 5.18 -10.00 11.81
N PHE A 338 4.36 -11.01 11.51
CA PHE A 338 4.23 -11.62 10.19
C PHE A 338 2.78 -11.58 9.73
N TYR A 339 2.51 -10.82 8.66
CA TYR A 339 1.18 -10.66 8.09
C TYR A 339 0.89 -11.78 7.09
N LEU A 340 -0.20 -12.51 7.32
CA LEU A 340 -0.63 -13.58 6.42
C LEU A 340 -1.62 -13.01 5.39
N HIS A 341 -1.42 -13.38 4.12
CA HIS A 341 -2.23 -12.88 2.99
C HIS A 341 -3.63 -13.51 2.92
N ASP A 342 -3.94 -14.47 3.80
CA ASP A 342 -5.22 -15.20 3.85
C ASP A 342 -6.24 -14.62 4.83
N GLY A 343 -5.97 -13.41 5.37
CA GLY A 343 -6.87 -12.69 6.26
C GLY A 343 -6.87 -13.20 7.71
N ARG A 344 -6.03 -14.18 8.06
CA ARG A 344 -5.83 -14.58 9.46
C ARG A 344 -5.09 -13.49 10.25
N PRO A 345 -5.25 -13.44 11.58
CA PRO A 345 -4.47 -12.54 12.41
C PRO A 345 -2.97 -12.71 12.18
N PRO A 346 -2.18 -11.61 12.23
CA PRO A 346 -0.74 -11.70 12.05
C PRO A 346 -0.12 -12.57 13.14
N LEU A 347 0.92 -13.32 12.77
CA LEU A 347 1.72 -14.09 13.71
C LEU A 347 2.64 -13.13 14.45
N GLN A 348 2.75 -13.31 15.77
CA GLN A 348 3.50 -12.40 16.61
C GLN A 348 4.36 -13.16 17.60
N ALA A 349 5.58 -12.66 17.80
CA ALA A 349 6.46 -13.11 18.87
C ALA A 349 6.94 -11.91 19.66
N GLU A 350 7.00 -12.07 20.98
CA GLU A 350 7.57 -11.07 21.88
C GLU A 350 8.84 -11.65 22.50
N ILE A 351 9.96 -11.03 22.18
CA ILE A 351 11.26 -11.36 22.74
C ILE A 351 11.57 -10.27 23.76
N ARG A 352 11.66 -10.65 25.03
CA ARG A 352 11.77 -9.72 26.15
C ARG A 352 13.20 -9.63 26.62
N ARG A 353 13.60 -8.44 27.06
CA ARG A 353 14.86 -8.26 27.79
C ARG A 353 14.81 -9.14 29.06
N PRO A 354 15.89 -9.87 29.38
CA PRO A 354 15.97 -10.62 30.63
C PRO A 354 15.68 -9.73 31.84
N GLY A 355 14.80 -10.18 32.74
CA GLY A 355 14.42 -9.44 33.95
C GLY A 355 13.19 -8.53 33.81
N MET A 356 12.51 -8.50 32.66
CA MET A 356 11.20 -7.87 32.53
C MET A 356 10.10 -8.77 33.10
N ASP A 357 9.37 -8.31 34.12
CA ASP A 357 8.21 -9.02 34.68
C ASP A 357 6.99 -8.97 33.76
N THR A 358 6.22 -10.06 33.73
CA THR A 358 5.05 -10.25 32.86
C THR A 358 3.93 -9.22 33.03
N ALA A 359 3.90 -8.49 34.15
CA ALA A 359 2.84 -7.55 34.51
C ALA A 359 3.00 -6.15 33.87
N GLU A 360 4.20 -5.74 33.46
CA GLU A 360 4.42 -4.42 32.83
C GLU A 360 4.00 -4.38 31.34
N ALA A 361 3.73 -5.54 30.71
CA ALA A 361 3.55 -5.65 29.26
C ALA A 361 2.09 -5.48 28.75
N LEU A 362 1.12 -5.24 29.64
CA LEU A 362 -0.33 -5.20 29.30
C LEU A 362 -0.97 -3.80 29.41
N GLN A 363 -0.19 -2.73 29.51
CA GLN A 363 -0.65 -1.36 29.27
C GLN A 363 -0.10 -0.87 27.94
#